data_AF-A0A936DY93-F1
#
_entry.id   AF-A0A936DY93-F1
#
_cell.length_a   1.000
_cell.length_b   1.000
_cell.length_c   1.000
_cell.angle_alpha   90.00
_cell.angle_beta   90.00
_cell.angle_gamma   90.00
#
_symmetry.space_group_name_H-M   'P 1'
#
loop_
_entity.id
_entity.type
_entity.pdbx_description
1 polymer ?
#
loop_
_entity_poly.entity_id
_entity_poly.type
_entity_poly.pdbx_seq_one_letter_code
_entity_poly.pdbx_strand_id
1 'polypeptide(L)'
;MTNLTLRLRYYGMYLWLIDEYHKLPPKNDFTLNAEGQYRFIRRGELILAYFMTNKYGQELSVVGSNYANRYINDLSEKGFYDIASGADVLNSDTERGVYWSYKSGALGQYYVGSLIALDLVYIKTDRFFRTVNNGYDLANAYKDLISEPTAKLFLGRILEGKLYENDLNKLDNISLNKYLRNTLEGDFYRQMLFSDDGIKSKTLTSEIPTQRKDTIILFLI
;
A
#
# COMPACT_ATOMS: atom_id res chain seq x y z
N MET A 1 -4.26 5.35 -13.06
CA MET A 1 -3.30 5.72 -12.00
C MET A 1 -3.96 6.77 -11.12
N THR A 2 -3.73 6.74 -9.80
CA THR A 2 -4.29 7.75 -8.90
C THR A 2 -3.42 9.00 -8.92
N ASN A 3 -4.06 10.16 -8.92
CA ASN A 3 -3.40 11.47 -8.83
C ASN A 3 -3.15 11.91 -7.39
N LEU A 4 -3.65 11.18 -6.38
CA LEU A 4 -3.55 11.59 -4.98
C LEU A 4 -2.10 11.58 -4.48
N THR A 5 -1.38 10.49 -4.72
CA THR A 5 -0.04 10.30 -4.14
C THR A 5 1.09 10.47 -5.15
N LEU A 6 0.78 10.36 -6.44
CA LEU A 6 1.76 10.36 -7.54
C LEU A 6 2.85 9.29 -7.39
N ARG A 7 2.61 8.24 -6.58
CA ARG A 7 3.60 7.23 -6.20
C ARG A 7 3.16 5.84 -6.64
N LEU A 8 3.88 5.26 -7.60
CA LEU A 8 3.61 3.92 -8.12
C LEU A 8 3.83 2.82 -7.07
N ARG A 9 4.80 3.00 -6.18
CA ARG A 9 5.24 1.98 -5.21
C ARG A 9 4.15 1.49 -4.25
N TYR A 10 3.11 2.30 -4.03
CA TYR A 10 1.92 1.88 -3.29
C TYR A 10 1.23 0.66 -3.93
N TYR A 11 1.23 0.54 -5.25
CA TYR A 11 0.59 -0.57 -5.97
C TYR A 11 1.27 -1.90 -5.60
N GLY A 12 2.60 -1.92 -5.59
CA GLY A 12 3.38 -3.07 -5.16
C GLY A 12 3.17 -3.40 -3.69
N MET A 13 3.26 -2.38 -2.83
CA MET A 13 3.04 -2.55 -1.38
C MET A 13 1.66 -3.14 -1.07
N TYR A 14 0.59 -2.62 -1.68
CA TYR A 14 -0.77 -3.11 -1.41
C TYR A 14 -0.96 -4.56 -1.84
N LEU A 15 -0.47 -4.93 -3.02
CA LEU A 15 -0.55 -6.31 -3.50
C LEU A 15 0.23 -7.26 -2.61
N TRP A 16 1.42 -6.85 -2.16
CA TRP A 16 2.21 -7.62 -1.21
C TRP A 16 1.52 -7.75 0.16
N LEU A 17 0.96 -6.67 0.71
CA LEU A 17 0.21 -6.73 1.97
C LEU A 17 -1.03 -7.62 1.88
N ILE A 18 -1.76 -7.59 0.76
CA ILE A 18 -2.89 -8.50 0.51
C ILE A 18 -2.42 -9.96 0.53
N ASP A 19 -1.23 -10.23 0.00
CA ASP A 19 -0.63 -11.57 0.04
C ASP A 19 -0.22 -12.03 1.42
N GLU A 20 0.47 -11.17 2.16
CA GLU A 20 0.87 -11.50 3.54
C GLU A 20 -0.36 -11.67 4.45
N TYR A 21 -1.42 -10.89 4.23
CA TYR A 21 -2.70 -11.09 4.92
C TYR A 21 -3.28 -12.49 4.67
N HIS A 22 -3.30 -12.96 3.41
CA HIS A 22 -3.87 -14.28 3.10
C HIS A 22 -3.02 -15.46 3.57
N LYS A 23 -1.77 -15.22 3.99
CA LYS A 23 -0.91 -16.23 4.65
C LYS A 23 -1.14 -16.30 6.15
N LEU A 24 -1.91 -15.40 6.75
CA LEU A 24 -2.18 -15.43 8.18
C LEU A 24 -2.96 -16.69 8.58
N PRO A 25 -2.73 -17.25 9.79
CA PRO A 25 -3.45 -18.42 10.27
C PRO A 25 -4.98 -18.19 10.34
N PRO A 26 -5.83 -19.22 10.07
CA PRO A 26 -7.30 -19.10 10.01
C PRO A 26 -8.04 -18.63 11.29
N LYS A 27 -7.33 -18.29 12.36
CA LYS A 27 -7.87 -17.80 13.65
C LYS A 27 -7.18 -16.54 14.14
N ASN A 28 -6.42 -15.88 13.27
CA ASN A 28 -5.85 -14.59 13.59
C ASN A 28 -6.97 -13.53 13.64
N ASP A 29 -6.86 -12.56 14.55
CA ASP A 29 -7.88 -11.50 14.73
C ASP A 29 -8.19 -10.73 13.44
N PHE A 30 -7.22 -10.64 12.52
CA PHE A 30 -7.41 -10.01 11.22
C PHE A 30 -8.18 -10.89 10.21
N THR A 31 -8.21 -12.22 10.37
CA THR A 31 -8.86 -13.13 9.41
C THR A 31 -10.34 -13.37 9.69
N LEU A 32 -10.84 -12.95 10.86
CA LEU A 32 -12.21 -13.22 11.33
C LEU A 32 -13.29 -12.59 10.44
N ASN A 33 -13.05 -11.41 9.88
CA ASN A 33 -14.01 -10.71 9.02
C ASN A 33 -13.29 -9.78 8.02
N ALA A 34 -14.05 -9.16 7.11
CA ALA A 34 -13.51 -8.23 6.13
C ALA A 34 -12.80 -7.02 6.76
N GLU A 35 -13.30 -6.52 7.90
CA GLU A 35 -12.70 -5.39 8.60
C GLU A 35 -11.31 -5.70 9.14
N GLY A 36 -11.05 -6.96 9.49
CA GLY A 36 -9.71 -7.40 9.86
C GLY A 36 -8.70 -7.22 8.73
N GLN A 37 -9.06 -7.50 7.47
CA GLN A 37 -8.18 -7.19 6.34
C GLN A 37 -7.93 -5.69 6.21
N TYR A 38 -8.97 -4.87 6.41
CA TYR A 38 -8.82 -3.42 6.38
C TYR A 38 -7.86 -2.96 7.48
N ARG A 39 -8.04 -3.38 8.73
CA ARG A 39 -7.12 -3.02 9.83
C ARG A 39 -5.68 -3.41 9.52
N PHE A 40 -5.45 -4.62 9.00
CA PHE A 40 -4.12 -5.09 8.63
C PHE A 40 -3.44 -4.14 7.62
N ILE A 41 -4.15 -3.80 6.54
CA ILE A 41 -3.62 -2.91 5.49
C ILE A 41 -3.44 -1.48 6.01
N ARG A 42 -4.42 -0.97 6.76
CA ARG A 42 -4.41 0.38 7.34
C ARG A 42 -3.25 0.59 8.31
N ARG A 43 -2.93 -0.42 9.14
CA ARG A 43 -1.75 -0.39 10.00
C ARG A 43 -0.46 -0.31 9.18
N GLY A 44 -0.38 -1.05 8.06
CA GLY A 44 0.72 -0.96 7.12
C GLY A 44 0.87 0.45 6.50
N GLU A 45 -0.25 1.07 6.10
CA GLU A 45 -0.27 2.46 5.61
C GLU A 45 0.27 3.44 6.65
N LEU A 46 -0.19 3.33 7.90
CA LEU A 46 0.22 4.26 8.96
C LEU A 46 1.68 4.05 9.41
N ILE A 47 2.18 2.81 9.45
CA ILE A 47 3.61 2.54 9.70
C ILE A 47 4.45 3.18 8.60
N LEU A 48 4.06 3.01 7.33
CA LEU A 48 4.75 3.64 6.22
C LEU A 48 4.72 5.18 6.33
N ALA A 49 3.60 5.76 6.77
CA ALA A 49 3.49 7.20 6.99
C ALA A 49 4.51 7.69 8.03
N TYR A 50 4.55 7.08 9.22
CA TYR A 50 5.54 7.44 10.25
C TYR A 50 6.97 7.23 9.77
N PHE A 51 7.25 6.11 9.08
CA PHE A 51 8.57 5.85 8.52
C PHE A 51 8.98 6.96 7.53
N MET A 52 8.13 7.28 6.56
CA MET A 52 8.42 8.32 5.57
C MET A 52 8.55 9.70 6.21
N THR A 53 7.70 10.05 7.17
CA THR A 53 7.79 11.32 7.89
C THR A 53 9.12 11.44 8.67
N ASN A 54 9.57 10.37 9.33
CA ASN A 54 10.82 10.41 10.10
C ASN A 54 12.07 10.41 9.21
N LYS A 55 12.08 9.63 8.12
CA LYS A 55 13.27 9.44 7.28
C LYS A 55 13.37 10.39 6.09
N TYR A 56 12.23 10.83 5.61
CA TYR A 56 12.09 11.60 4.38
C TYR A 56 10.99 12.66 4.53
N GLY A 57 11.00 13.44 5.62
CA GLY A 57 9.92 14.39 5.96
C GLY A 57 9.62 15.46 4.89
N GLN A 58 10.53 15.68 3.94
CA GLN A 58 10.33 16.53 2.77
C GLN A 58 9.47 15.91 1.66
N GLU A 59 9.25 14.59 1.70
CA GLU A 59 8.49 13.84 0.70
C GLU A 59 6.99 14.12 0.86
N LEU A 60 6.38 14.70 -0.17
CA LEU A 60 4.95 15.01 -0.17
C LEU A 60 4.08 13.83 -0.60
N SER A 61 2.76 13.95 -0.41
CA SER A 61 1.78 13.01 -0.96
C SER A 61 1.92 11.57 -0.43
N VAL A 62 2.33 11.44 0.83
CA VAL A 62 2.33 10.18 1.59
C VAL A 62 0.99 10.06 2.34
N VAL A 63 0.27 8.96 2.12
CA VAL A 63 -0.97 8.64 2.85
C VAL A 63 -0.71 8.68 4.35
N GLY A 64 -1.55 9.39 5.11
CA GLY A 64 -1.45 9.45 6.56
C GLY A 64 -0.34 10.36 7.11
N SER A 65 0.45 11.03 6.25
CA SER A 65 1.56 11.90 6.69
C SER A 65 1.12 13.05 7.60
N ASN A 66 -0.05 13.65 7.37
CA ASN A 66 -0.58 14.68 8.26
C ASN A 66 -0.83 14.15 9.68
N TYR A 67 -1.36 12.94 9.80
CA TYR A 67 -1.55 12.27 11.09
C TYR A 67 -0.20 11.94 11.74
N ALA A 68 0.73 11.36 10.97
CA ALA A 68 2.06 11.03 11.45
C ALA A 68 2.83 12.26 11.96
N ASN A 69 2.80 13.37 11.22
CA ASN A 69 3.41 14.64 11.62
C ASN A 69 2.80 15.19 12.91
N ARG A 70 1.45 15.15 13.03
CA ARG A 70 0.75 15.66 14.23
C ARG A 70 1.19 14.94 15.52
N TYR A 71 1.53 13.66 15.42
CA TYR A 71 1.91 12.82 16.57
C TYR A 71 3.37 12.36 16.51
N ILE A 72 4.25 13.10 15.84
CA ILE A 72 5.65 12.70 15.65
C ILE A 72 6.44 12.60 16.97
N ASN A 73 6.06 13.41 17.96
CA ASN A 73 6.68 13.46 19.29
C ASN A 73 6.28 12.28 20.19
N ASP A 74 5.29 11.46 19.80
CA ASP A 74 4.93 10.25 20.55
C ASP A 74 6.13 9.32 20.75
N LEU A 75 7.07 9.32 19.79
CA LEU A 75 8.27 8.51 19.90
C LEU A 75 9.13 8.92 21.11
N SER A 76 9.39 10.21 21.30
CA SER A 76 10.12 10.72 22.45
C SER A 76 9.32 10.65 23.75
N GLU A 77 8.00 10.81 23.68
CA GLU A 77 7.13 10.86 24.87
C GLU A 77 6.76 9.47 25.40
N LYS A 78 6.61 8.48 24.51
CA LYS A 78 6.08 7.14 24.83
C LYS A 78 7.01 6.00 24.46
N GLY A 79 8.06 6.26 23.68
CA GLY A 79 8.98 5.26 23.14
C GLY A 79 8.47 4.53 21.90
N PHE A 80 7.25 4.80 21.43
CA PHE A 80 6.68 4.18 20.24
C PHE A 80 5.52 5.01 19.65
N TYR A 81 5.24 4.79 18.36
CA TYR A 81 4.01 5.25 17.72
C TYR A 81 2.90 4.21 17.88
N ASP A 82 1.72 4.64 18.35
CA ASP A 82 0.54 3.78 18.49
C ASP A 82 -0.20 3.65 17.16
N ILE A 83 0.16 2.61 16.40
CA ILE A 83 -0.39 2.36 15.07
C ILE A 83 -1.83 1.86 15.19
N ALA A 84 -2.12 0.99 16.15
CA ALA A 84 -3.47 0.46 16.35
C ALA A 84 -4.48 1.57 16.66
N SER A 85 -4.13 2.49 17.57
CA SER A 85 -4.98 3.62 17.93
C SER A 85 -5.32 4.52 16.74
N GLY A 86 -4.36 4.78 15.84
CA GLY A 86 -4.60 5.60 14.66
C GLY A 86 -5.28 4.88 13.51
N ALA A 87 -4.99 3.58 13.33
CA ALA A 87 -5.41 2.82 12.15
C ALA A 87 -6.70 2.02 12.33
N ASP A 88 -7.04 1.58 13.54
CA ASP A 88 -8.21 0.73 13.75
C ASP A 88 -9.47 1.58 13.90
N VAL A 89 -10.27 1.67 12.82
CA VAL A 89 -11.48 2.52 12.67
C VAL A 89 -12.47 2.38 13.83
N LEU A 90 -12.51 1.22 14.46
CA LEU A 90 -13.47 0.89 15.53
C LEU A 90 -13.21 1.63 16.85
N ASN A 91 -12.12 2.42 16.94
CA ASN A 91 -11.69 3.13 18.16
C ASN A 91 -11.80 4.68 18.05
N SER A 92 -12.64 5.22 17.15
CA SER A 92 -12.61 6.66 16.84
C SER A 92 -13.26 7.60 17.86
N ASP A 93 -13.70 7.12 19.03
CA ASP A 93 -14.12 7.99 20.14
C ASP A 93 -12.94 8.58 20.91
N THR A 94 -11.71 8.32 20.45
CA THR A 94 -10.49 8.90 21.02
C THR A 94 -10.27 10.31 20.50
N GLU A 95 -9.82 11.22 21.36
CA GLU A 95 -9.43 12.61 20.99
C GLU A 95 -8.41 12.66 19.83
N ARG A 96 -7.67 11.57 19.61
CA ARG A 96 -6.66 11.47 18.55
C ARG A 96 -7.25 11.30 17.16
N GLY A 97 -8.46 10.73 17.06
CA GLY A 97 -9.08 10.34 15.80
C GLY A 97 -8.27 9.29 15.03
N VAL A 98 -8.67 9.06 13.78
CA VAL A 98 -8.07 8.07 12.87
C VAL A 98 -7.17 8.74 11.83
N TYR A 99 -6.14 8.04 11.34
CA TYR A 99 -5.28 8.56 10.27
C TYR A 99 -6.03 8.74 8.95
N TRP A 100 -7.11 7.97 8.73
CA TRP A 100 -7.94 8.01 7.53
C TRP A 100 -9.39 7.66 7.83
N SER A 101 -10.35 8.46 7.36
CA SER A 101 -11.77 8.28 7.67
C SER A 101 -12.45 7.15 6.89
N TYR A 102 -12.04 6.90 5.65
CA TYR A 102 -12.65 5.86 4.81
C TYR A 102 -12.34 4.47 5.34
N LYS A 103 -13.34 3.63 5.60
CA LYS A 103 -13.22 2.35 6.33
C LYS A 103 -12.09 1.45 5.84
N SER A 104 -11.95 1.29 4.53
CA SER A 104 -10.93 0.43 3.90
C SER A 104 -9.57 1.09 3.66
N GLY A 105 -9.33 2.25 4.29
CA GLY A 105 -8.08 3.00 4.20
C GLY A 105 -7.94 3.73 2.86
N ALA A 106 -6.72 4.20 2.58
CA ALA A 106 -6.46 4.86 1.30
C ALA A 106 -6.50 3.88 0.13
N LEU A 107 -6.14 2.60 0.36
CA LEU A 107 -6.30 1.53 -0.63
C LEU A 107 -7.71 1.54 -1.23
N GLY A 108 -8.72 1.39 -0.38
CA GLY A 108 -10.11 1.30 -0.84
C GLY A 108 -10.64 2.60 -1.42
N GLN A 109 -10.21 3.76 -0.92
CA GLN A 109 -10.72 5.04 -1.42
C GLN A 109 -10.08 5.47 -2.75
N TYR A 110 -8.78 5.24 -2.95
CA TYR A 110 -8.04 5.85 -4.06
C TYR A 110 -7.33 4.87 -4.99
N TYR A 111 -6.97 3.68 -4.51
CA TYR A 111 -6.16 2.76 -5.31
C TYR A 111 -6.95 1.63 -5.93
N VAL A 112 -7.98 1.11 -5.23
CA VAL A 112 -8.66 -0.11 -5.63
C VAL A 112 -9.28 0.00 -7.04
N GLY A 113 -9.85 1.15 -7.40
CA GLY A 113 -10.40 1.36 -8.74
C GLY A 113 -9.34 1.24 -9.84
N SER A 114 -8.16 1.87 -9.63
CA SER A 114 -7.04 1.74 -10.56
C SER A 114 -6.48 0.32 -10.60
N LEU A 115 -6.36 -0.35 -9.45
CA LEU A 115 -5.89 -1.72 -9.36
C LEU A 115 -6.84 -2.72 -10.05
N ILE A 116 -8.16 -2.49 -9.96
CA ILE A 116 -9.15 -3.29 -10.67
C ILE A 116 -9.02 -3.08 -12.18
N ALA A 117 -8.94 -1.83 -12.65
CA ALA A 117 -8.84 -1.51 -14.07
C ALA A 117 -7.60 -2.16 -14.72
N LEU A 118 -6.47 -2.21 -13.98
CA LEU A 118 -5.22 -2.83 -14.41
C LEU A 118 -5.19 -4.37 -14.21
N ASP A 119 -6.30 -4.96 -13.80
CA ASP A 119 -6.43 -6.39 -13.49
C ASP A 119 -5.40 -6.91 -12.46
N LEU A 120 -5.11 -6.08 -11.45
CA LEU A 120 -4.20 -6.41 -10.34
C LEU A 120 -4.96 -6.92 -9.11
N VAL A 121 -6.18 -6.41 -8.89
CA VAL A 121 -7.04 -6.75 -7.74
C VAL A 121 -8.46 -7.02 -8.19
N TYR A 122 -9.19 -7.82 -7.41
CA TYR A 122 -10.65 -7.91 -7.41
C TYR A 122 -11.19 -7.89 -5.97
N ILE A 123 -12.48 -7.59 -5.84
CA ILE A 123 -13.18 -7.58 -4.55
C ILE A 123 -14.11 -8.78 -4.50
N LYS A 124 -14.10 -9.52 -3.39
CA LYS A 124 -15.06 -10.60 -3.11
C LYS A 124 -15.45 -10.57 -1.64
N THR A 125 -16.75 -10.50 -1.35
CA THR A 125 -17.27 -10.51 0.04
C THR A 125 -16.58 -9.45 0.91
N ASP A 126 -16.53 -8.22 0.41
CA ASP A 126 -15.89 -7.06 1.08
C ASP A 126 -14.41 -7.24 1.42
N ARG A 127 -13.70 -8.12 0.72
CA ARG A 127 -12.25 -8.30 0.85
C ARG A 127 -11.55 -8.07 -0.48
N PHE A 128 -10.33 -7.56 -0.41
CA PHE A 128 -9.41 -7.40 -1.52
C PHE A 128 -8.65 -8.69 -1.77
N PHE A 129 -8.58 -9.10 -3.02
CA PHE A 129 -7.76 -10.20 -3.48
C PHE A 129 -6.95 -9.73 -4.67
N ARG A 130 -5.67 -10.08 -4.72
CA ARG A 130 -4.91 -9.91 -5.95
C ARG A 130 -5.31 -10.94 -6.99
N THR A 131 -5.12 -10.62 -8.26
CA THR A 131 -5.29 -11.60 -9.34
C THR A 131 -4.15 -12.63 -9.34
N VAL A 132 -4.37 -13.76 -10.01
CA VAL A 132 -3.41 -14.88 -10.06
C VAL A 132 -2.20 -14.60 -10.96
N ASN A 133 -2.33 -13.68 -11.92
CA ASN A 133 -1.28 -13.30 -12.87
C ASN A 133 -0.68 -11.94 -12.46
N ASN A 134 -1.07 -10.84 -13.12
CA ASN A 134 -0.48 -9.51 -12.93
C ASN A 134 -0.39 -9.07 -11.46
N GLY A 135 -1.42 -9.34 -10.65
CA GLY A 135 -1.41 -9.01 -9.23
C GLY A 135 -0.35 -9.79 -8.44
N TYR A 136 -0.13 -11.07 -8.77
CA TYR A 136 0.91 -11.91 -8.17
C TYR A 136 2.30 -11.45 -8.57
N ASP A 137 2.50 -11.16 -9.86
CA ASP A 137 3.79 -10.76 -10.40
C ASP A 137 4.27 -9.45 -9.76
N LEU A 138 3.39 -8.45 -9.63
CA LEU A 138 3.76 -7.20 -8.99
C LEU A 138 3.94 -7.34 -7.46
N ALA A 139 3.18 -8.22 -6.79
CA ALA A 139 3.42 -8.52 -5.37
C ALA A 139 4.82 -9.11 -5.15
N ASN A 140 5.24 -10.06 -6.00
CA ASN A 140 6.57 -10.66 -5.92
C ASN A 140 7.68 -9.69 -6.32
N ALA A 141 7.46 -8.88 -7.35
CA ALA A 141 8.41 -7.87 -7.78
C ALA A 141 8.69 -6.83 -6.69
N TYR A 142 7.65 -6.41 -5.94
CA TYR A 142 7.82 -5.57 -4.75
C TYR A 142 8.55 -6.30 -3.62
N LYS A 143 8.17 -7.56 -3.35
CA LYS A 143 8.79 -8.40 -2.32
C LYS A 143 10.29 -8.61 -2.56
N ASP A 144 10.73 -8.76 -3.80
CA ASP A 144 12.15 -8.93 -4.18
C ASP A 144 13.03 -7.76 -3.69
N LEU A 145 12.46 -6.56 -3.60
CA LEU A 145 13.15 -5.37 -3.10
C LEU A 145 13.11 -5.20 -1.57
N ILE A 146 12.46 -6.12 -0.87
CA ILE A 146 12.35 -6.16 0.59
C ILE A 146 13.13 -7.34 1.14
N SER A 147 14.18 -7.03 1.92
CA SER A 147 14.92 -8.06 2.64
C SER A 147 14.03 -8.82 3.63
N GLU A 148 14.31 -10.10 3.83
CA GLU A 148 13.56 -10.94 4.77
C GLU A 148 13.49 -10.34 6.21
N PRO A 149 14.58 -9.76 6.78
CA PRO A 149 14.51 -9.09 8.07
C PRO A 149 13.55 -7.90 8.08
N THR A 150 13.57 -7.05 7.04
CA THR A 150 12.65 -5.92 6.92
C THR A 150 11.20 -6.38 6.79
N ALA A 151 10.94 -7.41 5.97
CA ALA A 151 9.60 -7.99 5.81
C ALA A 151 9.06 -8.52 7.15
N LYS A 152 9.85 -9.34 7.86
CA LYS A 152 9.48 -9.88 9.17
C LYS A 152 9.20 -8.78 10.18
N LEU A 153 10.06 -7.76 10.23
CA LEU A 153 9.89 -6.63 11.13
C LEU A 153 8.60 -5.86 10.83
N PHE A 154 8.39 -5.49 9.57
CA PHE A 154 7.22 -4.72 9.16
C PHE A 154 5.91 -5.46 9.45
N LEU A 155 5.84 -6.75 9.10
CA LEU A 155 4.67 -7.59 9.40
C LEU A 155 4.48 -7.75 10.91
N GLY A 156 5.56 -7.95 11.67
CA GLY A 156 5.50 -7.99 13.14
C GLY A 156 4.90 -6.73 13.74
N ARG A 157 5.29 -5.55 13.24
CA ARG A 157 4.75 -4.25 13.68
C ARG A 157 3.30 -4.03 13.26
N ILE A 158 2.88 -4.49 12.09
CA ILE A 158 1.47 -4.49 11.68
C ILE A 158 0.63 -5.32 12.66
N LEU A 159 1.09 -6.53 12.99
CA LEU A 159 0.37 -7.41 13.90
C LEU A 159 0.30 -6.84 15.32
N GLU A 160 1.41 -6.31 15.81
CA GLU A 160 1.52 -5.71 17.14
C GLU A 160 0.74 -4.39 17.27
N GLY A 161 0.72 -3.56 16.23
CA GLY A 161 0.09 -2.25 16.26
C GLY A 161 0.93 -1.15 16.92
N LYS A 162 2.25 -1.32 16.96
CA LYS A 162 3.20 -0.31 17.46
C LYS A 162 4.35 -0.14 16.47
N LEU A 163 5.06 0.99 16.52
CA LEU A 163 6.30 1.20 15.77
C LEU A 163 7.35 1.86 16.67
N TYR A 164 8.54 1.28 16.74
CA TYR A 164 9.61 1.74 17.64
C TYR A 164 10.69 2.51 16.89
N GLU A 165 11.45 3.33 17.63
CA GLU A 165 12.51 4.18 17.06
C GLU A 165 13.58 3.34 16.33
N ASN A 166 14.04 2.27 16.98
CA ASN A 166 15.04 1.35 16.44
C ASN A 166 14.59 0.60 15.18
N ASP A 167 13.28 0.60 14.88
CA ASP A 167 12.74 -0.04 13.68
C ASP A 167 12.89 0.87 12.45
N LEU A 168 12.90 2.19 12.62
CA LEU A 168 12.92 3.15 11.52
C LEU A 168 14.14 2.96 10.59
N ASN A 169 15.31 2.66 11.16
CA ASN A 169 16.54 2.38 10.39
C ASN A 169 16.51 1.03 9.64
N LYS A 170 15.61 0.12 10.02
CA LYS A 170 15.53 -1.25 9.48
C LYS A 170 14.44 -1.39 8.42
N LEU A 171 13.65 -0.34 8.22
CA LEU A 171 12.50 -0.32 7.31
C LEU A 171 12.81 0.34 5.96
N ASP A 172 14.03 0.79 5.68
CA ASP A 172 14.37 1.54 4.46
C ASP A 172 13.94 0.87 3.14
N ASN A 173 13.81 -0.46 3.11
CA ASN A 173 13.35 -1.17 1.93
C ASN A 173 11.90 -0.88 1.53
N ILE A 174 11.04 -0.37 2.43
CA ILE A 174 9.63 -0.03 2.12
C ILE A 174 9.43 1.41 1.64
N SER A 175 10.51 2.22 1.61
CA SER A 175 10.47 3.65 1.27
C SER A 175 9.84 3.97 -0.09
N LEU A 176 8.92 4.92 -0.14
CA LEU A 176 8.20 5.23 -1.39
C LEU A 176 9.05 5.87 -2.49
N ASN A 177 10.22 6.41 -2.13
CA ASN A 177 11.18 7.07 -3.02
C ASN A 177 12.36 6.16 -3.40
N LYS A 178 12.23 4.85 -3.19
CA LYS A 178 13.27 3.89 -3.58
C LYS A 178 13.53 3.94 -5.08
N TYR A 179 14.79 3.85 -5.47
CA TYR A 179 15.19 3.80 -6.87
C TYR A 179 14.76 2.47 -7.51
N LEU A 180 13.94 2.54 -8.56
CA LEU A 180 13.34 1.36 -9.21
C LEU A 180 13.93 1.03 -10.58
N ARG A 181 14.99 1.72 -11.03
CA ARG A 181 15.59 1.40 -12.33
C ARG A 181 16.29 0.04 -12.26
N ASN A 182 16.09 -0.79 -13.28
CA ASN A 182 16.68 -2.13 -13.40
C ASN A 182 16.28 -3.05 -12.22
N THR A 183 15.04 -2.92 -11.74
CA THR A 183 14.45 -3.81 -10.74
C THR A 183 13.21 -4.46 -11.35
N LEU A 184 12.84 -5.65 -10.85
CA LEU A 184 11.61 -6.33 -11.28
C LEU A 184 10.37 -5.44 -11.09
N GLU A 185 10.31 -4.69 -9.97
CA GLU A 185 9.21 -3.77 -9.70
C GLU A 185 9.14 -2.63 -10.73
N GLY A 186 10.28 -2.02 -11.06
CA GLY A 186 10.33 -0.93 -12.04
C GLY A 186 10.06 -1.40 -13.47
N ASP A 187 10.54 -2.59 -13.83
CA ASP A 187 10.26 -3.19 -15.14
C ASP A 187 8.79 -3.56 -15.28
N PHE A 188 8.17 -4.07 -14.21
CA PHE A 188 6.72 -4.28 -14.17
C PHE A 188 5.97 -2.96 -14.40
N TYR A 189 6.34 -1.89 -13.69
CA TYR A 189 5.68 -0.60 -13.88
C TYR A 189 5.87 -0.03 -15.29
N ARG A 190 7.06 -0.18 -15.85
CA ARG A 190 7.33 0.22 -17.24
C ARG A 190 6.43 -0.56 -18.20
N GLN A 191 6.46 -1.89 -18.12
CA GLN A 191 5.63 -2.73 -18.97
C GLN A 191 4.15 -2.39 -18.82
N MET A 192 3.68 -2.26 -17.57
CA MET A 192 2.32 -1.86 -17.26
C MET A 192 1.95 -0.55 -17.96
N LEU A 193 2.78 0.49 -17.90
CA LEU A 193 2.54 1.80 -18.52
C LEU A 193 2.47 1.74 -20.06
N PHE A 194 3.27 0.88 -20.69
CA PHE A 194 3.34 0.73 -22.15
C PHE A 194 2.47 -0.41 -22.70
N SER A 195 1.69 -1.07 -21.85
CA SER A 195 0.74 -2.13 -22.25
C SER A 195 -0.65 -1.57 -22.51
N ASP A 196 -1.48 -2.38 -23.17
CA ASP A 196 -2.89 -2.07 -23.39
C ASP A 196 -3.63 -1.89 -22.05
N ASP A 197 -4.78 -1.21 -22.06
CA ASP A 197 -5.51 -0.74 -20.87
C ASP A 197 -6.31 -1.84 -20.12
N GLY A 198 -6.06 -3.10 -20.48
CA GLY A 198 -6.61 -4.27 -19.81
C GLY A 198 -8.02 -4.66 -20.26
N ILE A 199 -8.37 -5.93 -20.07
CA ILE A 199 -9.63 -6.54 -20.53
C ILE A 199 -10.87 -5.88 -19.89
N LYS A 200 -10.73 -5.32 -18.68
CA LYS A 200 -11.83 -4.63 -17.99
C LYS A 200 -12.11 -3.22 -18.53
N SER A 201 -11.24 -2.71 -19.38
CA SER A 201 -11.41 -1.42 -20.06
C SER A 201 -11.96 -1.58 -21.48
N LYS A 202 -12.41 -2.79 -21.86
CA LYS A 202 -12.94 -3.09 -23.19
C LYS A 202 -14.00 -2.07 -23.63
N THR A 203 -13.91 -1.65 -24.88
CA THR A 203 -14.91 -0.81 -25.53
C THR A 203 -16.21 -1.59 -25.76
N LEU A 204 -17.27 -0.89 -26.17
CA LEU A 204 -18.53 -1.51 -26.62
C LEU A 204 -18.32 -2.50 -27.79
N THR A 205 -17.22 -2.38 -28.54
CA THR A 205 -16.81 -3.26 -29.64
C THR A 205 -15.94 -4.44 -29.20
N SER A 206 -15.75 -4.66 -27.89
CA SER A 206 -14.89 -5.71 -27.29
C SER A 206 -13.39 -5.58 -27.57
N GLU A 207 -12.96 -4.45 -28.12
CA GLU A 207 -11.54 -4.13 -28.32
C GLU A 207 -10.91 -3.67 -27.01
N ILE A 208 -9.65 -4.02 -26.79
CA ILE A 208 -8.88 -3.57 -25.63
C ILE A 208 -8.25 -2.22 -26.01
N PRO A 209 -8.58 -1.11 -25.31
CA PRO A 209 -8.01 0.19 -25.63
C PRO A 209 -6.50 0.25 -25.38
N THR A 210 -5.83 1.12 -26.12
CA THR A 210 -4.40 1.44 -25.98
C THR A 210 -4.16 2.89 -25.59
N GLN A 211 -5.19 3.61 -25.13
CA GLN A 211 -5.18 5.07 -24.96
C GLN A 211 -4.01 5.54 -24.09
N ARG A 212 -3.72 4.84 -22.99
CA ARG A 212 -2.59 5.18 -22.11
C ARG A 212 -1.25 5.04 -22.82
N LYS A 213 -1.04 3.90 -23.48
CA LYS A 213 0.18 3.62 -24.24
C LYS A 213 0.36 4.65 -25.36
N ASP A 214 -0.68 4.92 -26.13
CA ASP A 214 -0.66 5.85 -27.24
C ASP A 214 -0.38 7.28 -26.75
N THR A 215 -1.01 7.68 -25.64
CA THR A 215 -0.75 8.99 -25.01
C THR A 215 0.71 9.11 -24.58
N ILE A 216 1.29 8.10 -23.93
CA ILE A 216 2.70 8.17 -23.50
C ILE A 216 3.61 8.24 -24.72
N ILE A 217 3.35 7.47 -25.78
CA ILE A 217 4.14 7.49 -27.01
C ILE A 217 4.12 8.89 -27.65
N LEU A 218 2.97 9.57 -27.68
CA LEU A 218 2.86 10.93 -28.23
C LEU A 218 3.78 11.95 -27.55
N PHE A 219 4.15 11.75 -26.28
CA PHE A 219 5.03 12.66 -25.53
C PHE A 219 6.51 12.23 -25.51
N LEU A 220 6.85 11.09 -26.12
CA LEU A 220 8.22 10.57 -26.19
C LEU A 220 8.86 10.74 -27.56
N ILE A 221 8.10 11.23 -28.55
CA ILE A 221 8.53 11.56 -29.92
C ILE A 221 8.68 13.06 -30.03
#